data_AF-A0A174QEH9-F1
#
_entry.id   AF-A0A174QEH9-F1
#
_cell.length_a   1.000
_cell.length_b   1.000
_cell.length_c   1.000
_cell.angle_alpha   90.00
_cell.angle_beta   90.00
_cell.angle_gamma   90.00
#
_symmetry.space_group_name_H-M   'P 1'
#
loop_
_entity.id
_entity.type
_entity.pdbx_description
1 polymer ?
#
loop_
_entity_poly.entity_id
_entity_poly.type
_entity_poly.pdbx_seq_one_letter_code
_entity_poly.pdbx_strand_id
1 'polypeptide(L)'
;MKCTECNNTLHKTIGEFSMSIDGKTIKVINAPILHCKNCDLVVVDDEIKNNAKEFAKIYLSDNILDYAECEAGTMIPIMNLLF
;
A
#
# COMPACT_ATOMS: atom_id res chain seq x y z
N MET A 1 -13.22 -12.22 -1.40
CA MET A 1 -13.42 -12.19 0.07
C MET A 1 -14.74 -11.47 0.36
N LYS A 2 -15.43 -11.75 1.47
CA LYS A 2 -16.66 -11.02 1.85
C LYS A 2 -16.33 -9.89 2.80
N CYS A 3 -17.07 -8.79 2.70
CA CYS A 3 -17.02 -7.67 3.62
C CYS A 3 -17.60 -8.09 4.97
N THR A 4 -16.90 -7.81 6.07
CA THR A 4 -17.35 -8.14 7.43
C THR A 4 -18.56 -7.30 7.85
N GLU A 5 -18.63 -6.06 7.39
CA GLU A 5 -19.68 -5.12 7.82
C GLU A 5 -21.04 -5.35 7.15
N CYS A 6 -21.06 -5.70 5.86
CA CYS A 6 -22.31 -5.80 5.10
C CYS A 6 -22.48 -7.11 4.31
N ASN A 7 -21.58 -8.08 4.49
CA ASN A 7 -21.58 -9.40 3.82
C ASN A 7 -21.52 -9.38 2.28
N ASN A 8 -21.40 -8.22 1.64
CA ASN A 8 -21.19 -8.06 0.20
C ASN A 8 -19.77 -8.41 -0.22
N THR A 9 -19.53 -8.46 -1.53
CA THR A 9 -18.22 -8.78 -2.12
C THR A 9 -17.22 -7.64 -1.93
N LEU A 10 -15.99 -7.97 -1.52
CA LEU A 10 -14.84 -7.07 -1.58
C LEU A 10 -14.19 -7.16 -2.97
N HIS A 11 -13.92 -6.00 -3.57
CA HIS A 11 -13.30 -5.89 -4.88
C HIS A 11 -11.85 -5.42 -4.75
N LYS A 12 -10.93 -6.09 -5.44
CA LYS A 12 -9.56 -5.59 -5.58
C LYS A 12 -9.58 -4.34 -6.45
N THR A 13 -8.94 -3.28 -5.97
CA THR A 13 -8.75 -2.02 -6.70
C THR A 13 -7.42 -1.39 -6.29
N ILE A 14 -6.99 -0.37 -7.03
CA ILE A 14 -5.94 0.54 -6.60
C ILE A 14 -6.59 1.66 -5.80
N GLY A 15 -5.98 2.05 -4.68
CA GLY A 15 -6.46 3.12 -3.83
C GLY A 15 -5.41 3.62 -2.85
N GLU A 16 -5.88 4.30 -1.80
CA GLU A 16 -5.04 4.90 -0.78
C GLU A 16 -5.49 4.49 0.62
N PHE A 17 -4.53 4.46 1.55
CA PHE A 17 -4.80 4.24 2.97
C PHE A 17 -3.75 4.94 3.82
N SER A 18 -4.08 5.20 5.09
CA SER A 18 -3.13 5.76 6.05
C SER A 18 -2.70 4.69 7.04
N MET A 19 -1.43 4.72 7.46
CA MET A 19 -0.93 3.86 8.52
C MET A 19 0.07 4.60 9.40
N SER A 20 0.25 4.12 10.64
CA SER A 20 1.26 4.67 11.55
C SER A 20 2.54 3.84 11.46
N ILE A 21 3.66 4.53 11.24
CA ILE A 21 5.01 3.96 11.24
C ILE A 21 5.86 4.82 12.17
N ASP A 22 6.45 4.20 13.20
CA ASP A 22 7.31 4.89 14.18
C ASP A 22 6.67 6.16 14.79
N GLY A 23 5.36 6.12 15.04
CA GLY A 23 4.58 7.23 15.60
C GLY A 23 4.22 8.33 14.60
N LYS A 24 4.62 8.22 13.33
CA LYS A 24 4.22 9.12 12.24
C LYS A 24 3.10 8.50 11.42
N THR A 25 2.05 9.26 11.17
CA THR A 25 1.03 8.87 10.20
C THR A 25 1.57 9.11 8.80
N ILE A 26 1.64 8.04 8.01
CA ILE A 26 1.97 8.10 6.59
C ILE A 26 0.72 7.83 5.75
N LYS A 27 0.67 8.44 4.57
CA LYS A 27 -0.34 8.19 3.54
C LYS A 27 0.29 7.33 2.45
N VAL A 28 -0.26 6.15 2.21
CA VAL A 28 0.14 5.26 1.12
C VAL A 28 -0.85 5.46 -0.03
N ILE A 29 -0.36 5.80 -1.21
CA ILE A 29 -1.15 5.97 -2.43
C ILE A 29 -0.80 4.89 -3.46
N ASN A 30 -1.68 4.71 -4.44
CA ASN A 30 -1.50 3.75 -5.53
C ASN A 30 -1.25 2.31 -5.06
N ALA A 31 -1.82 1.93 -3.91
CA ALA A 31 -1.67 0.60 -3.34
C ALA A 31 -2.83 -0.33 -3.73
N PRO A 32 -2.57 -1.64 -3.87
CA PRO A 32 -3.63 -2.62 -4.01
C PRO A 32 -4.41 -2.73 -2.69
N ILE A 33 -5.72 -2.52 -2.77
CA ILE A 33 -6.65 -2.60 -1.64
C ILE A 33 -7.88 -3.44 -2.00
N LEU A 34 -8.61 -3.87 -0.98
CA LEU A 34 -9.92 -4.46 -1.10
C LEU A 34 -10.98 -3.42 -0.68
N HIS A 35 -11.84 -3.01 -1.60
CA HIS A 35 -12.91 -2.05 -1.34
C HIS A 35 -14.29 -2.71 -1.44
N CYS A 36 -15.14 -2.48 -0.44
CA CYS A 36 -16.55 -2.80 -0.50
C CYS A 36 -17.34 -1.60 -1.00
N LYS A 37 -17.82 -1.65 -2.24
CA LYS A 37 -18.59 -0.56 -2.85
C LYS A 37 -19.95 -0.28 -2.18
N ASN A 38 -20.41 -1.15 -1.29
CA ASN A 38 -21.71 -1.02 -0.64
C ASN A 38 -21.64 -0.24 0.68
N CYS A 39 -20.57 -0.39 1.46
CA CYS A 39 -20.43 0.26 2.77
C CYS A 39 -19.09 1.00 2.93
N ASP A 40 -18.35 1.16 1.84
CA ASP A 40 -17.07 1.84 1.75
C ASP A 40 -15.96 1.31 2.66
N LEU A 41 -16.11 0.08 3.17
CA LEU A 41 -15.04 -0.59 3.89
C LEU A 41 -13.83 -0.77 2.97
N VAL A 42 -12.69 -0.27 3.42
CA VAL A 42 -11.38 -0.53 2.81
C VAL A 42 -10.62 -1.50 3.70
N VAL A 43 -10.17 -2.60 3.11
CA VAL A 43 -9.34 -3.62 3.74
C VAL A 43 -8.01 -3.66 3.00
N VAL A 44 -6.91 -3.67 3.75
CA VAL A 44 -5.56 -3.74 3.20
C VAL A 44 -4.90 -5.00 3.73
N ASP A 45 -4.39 -5.83 2.82
CA ASP A 45 -3.67 -7.06 3.16
C ASP A 45 -2.41 -6.73 3.96
N ASP A 46 -2.06 -7.59 4.94
CA ASP A 46 -0.92 -7.33 5.82
C ASP A 46 0.42 -7.36 5.06
N GLU A 47 0.52 -8.12 3.97
CA GLU A 47 1.67 -8.09 3.07
C GLU A 47 1.90 -6.68 2.50
N ILE A 48 0.83 -6.02 2.03
CA ILE A 48 0.90 -4.67 1.47
C ILE A 48 1.35 -3.66 2.55
N LYS A 49 0.81 -3.79 3.77
CA LYS A 49 1.25 -2.95 4.90
C LYS A 49 2.71 -3.18 5.27
N ASN A 50 3.17 -4.44 5.25
CA ASN A 50 4.56 -4.77 5.57
C ASN A 50 5.52 -4.27 4.49
N ASN A 51 5.17 -4.42 3.21
CA ASN A 51 5.93 -3.86 2.10
C ASN A 51 5.97 -2.33 2.19
N ALA A 52 4.84 -1.68 2.47
CA ALA A 52 4.80 -0.23 2.67
C ALA A 52 5.71 0.23 3.83
N LYS A 53 5.85 -0.56 4.91
CA LYS A 53 6.81 -0.26 5.99
C LYS A 53 8.26 -0.34 5.52
N GLU A 54 8.61 -1.36 4.73
CA GLU A 54 9.97 -1.49 4.20
C GLU A 54 10.28 -0.38 3.18
N PHE A 55 9.33 -0.07 2.29
CA PHE A 55 9.47 1.02 1.34
C PHE A 55 9.57 2.38 2.03
N ALA A 56 8.81 2.62 3.10
CA ALA A 56 8.86 3.87 3.83
C ALA A 56 10.23 4.17 4.47
N LYS A 57 11.05 3.14 4.73
CA LYS A 57 12.42 3.34 5.23
C LYS A 57 13.35 3.98 4.19
N ILE A 58 13.02 3.85 2.90
CA ILE A 58 13.90 4.22 1.77
C ILE A 58 13.30 5.36 0.94
N TYR A 59 12.00 5.28 0.65
CA TYR A 59 11.31 6.09 -0.35
C TYR A 59 10.28 7.07 0.22
N LEU A 60 10.09 7.14 1.54
CA LEU A 60 9.10 8.03 2.14
C LEU A 60 9.46 9.50 1.90
N SER A 61 8.56 10.26 1.25
CA SER A 61 8.69 11.70 1.01
C SER A 61 7.46 12.42 1.55
N ASP A 62 7.64 13.44 2.39
CA ASP A 62 6.54 14.25 2.94
C ASP A 62 5.40 13.43 3.60
N ASN A 63 5.76 12.31 4.23
CA ASN A 63 4.82 11.33 4.80
C ASN A 63 3.89 10.68 3.77
N ILE A 64 4.20 10.77 2.47
CA ILE A 64 3.48 10.12 1.38
C ILE A 64 4.40 9.03 0.79
N LEU A 65 3.81 7.87 0.52
CA LEU A 65 4.47 6.74 -0.12
C LEU A 65 3.66 6.29 -1.34
N ASP A 66 4.25 6.38 -2.53
CA ASP A 66 3.65 5.80 -3.73
C ASP A 66 4.02 4.31 -3.83
N TYR A 67 3.05 3.43 -3.57
CA TYR A 67 3.29 1.99 -3.53
C TYR A 67 3.69 1.42 -4.89
N ALA A 68 3.04 1.87 -5.96
CA ALA A 68 3.29 1.37 -7.31
C ALA A 68 4.67 1.79 -7.82
N GLU A 69 5.10 3.02 -7.53
CA GLU A 69 6.46 3.47 -7.84
C GLU A 69 7.51 2.69 -7.03
N CYS A 70 7.24 2.41 -5.75
CA CYS A 70 8.14 1.59 -4.94
C CYS A 70 8.29 0.17 -5.49
N GLU A 71 7.19 -0.49 -5.85
CA GLU A 71 7.24 -1.82 -6.47
C GLU A 71 8.01 -1.78 -7.80
N ALA A 72 7.75 -0.80 -8.66
CA ALA A 72 8.46 -0.62 -9.92
C ALA A 72 9.96 -0.33 -9.72
N GLY A 73 10.32 0.48 -8.71
CA GLY A 73 11.71 0.77 -8.34
C GLY A 73 12.44 -0.44 -7.77
N THR A 74 11.76 -1.31 -7.01
CA THR A 74 12.33 -2.59 -6.56
C THR A 74 12.50 -3.62 -7.68
N MET A 75 11.78 -3.47 -8.80
CA MET A 75 12.01 -4.22 -10.04
C MET A 75 13.15 -3.67 -10.90
N ILE A 76 13.93 -2.68 -10.42
CA ILE A 76 15.29 -2.42 -10.92
C ILE A 76 16.28 -3.14 -9.99
N PRO A 77 16.44 -4.48 -10.10
CA PRO A 77 17.52 -5.14 -9.42
C PRO A 77 18.82 -4.66 -10.08
N ILE A 78 19.74 -4.09 -9.30
CA ILE A 78 21.18 -4.41 -9.44
C ILE A 78 21.72 -4.32 -10.90
N MET A 79 21.33 -3.33 -11.71
CA MET A 79 21.90 -3.16 -13.06
C MET A 79 22.95 -2.05 -13.16
N ASN A 80 23.32 -1.41 -12.04
CA ASN A 80 24.29 -0.30 -12.05
C ASN A 80 25.38 -0.33 -10.96
N LEU A 81 25.70 -1.49 -10.38
CA LEU A 81 26.91 -1.66 -9.53
C LEU A 81 28.09 -2.36 -10.27
N LEU A 82 28.06 -2.37 -11.60
CA LEU A 82 29.19 -2.79 -12.44
C LEU A 82 29.51 -1.67 -13.45
N PHE A 83 30.06 -0.56 -12.97
CA PHE A 83 30.91 0.33 -13.77
C PHE A 83 32.10 0.79 -12.92
#